data_AF-A0A6L6JJG0-F1
#
_entry.id   AF-A0A6L6JJG0-F1
#
_cell.length_a   1.000
_cell.length_b   1.000
_cell.length_c   1.000
_cell.angle_alpha   90.00
_cell.angle_beta   90.00
_cell.angle_gamma   90.00
#
_symmetry.space_group_name_H-M   'P 1'
#
loop_
_entity.id
_entity.type
_entity.pdbx_description
1 polymer ?
#
loop_
_entity_poly.entity_id
_entity_poly.type
_entity_poly.pdbx_seq_one_letter_code
_entity_poly.pdbx_strand_id
1 'polypeptide(L)'
;MNYEFQHTLMVVNNDKLQACLGDETLVVCGSPRGMTSLVAYFLYESGYFLGNYLGAKNFEDQEFLKVIKPAEVSAEPLQSLQAYQYLVKSRNEAHRRWGFKLPHAAGHVESLNTTLRNPVFVFCVRNPVATARSITKYENPQNFSAGKLMEIATRHFSNMVTMCQSQDTPSIFIDMEAVKQHPGAFLQELATALKLPQPTSELAQRISSKGYKTASLRPGVTFKPQ
;
A
#
# COMPACT_ATOMS: atom_id res chain seq x y z
N MET A 1 -10.29 -21.26 1.84
CA MET A 1 -9.49 -20.13 1.32
C MET A 1 -10.08 -19.77 -0.03
N ASN A 2 -10.70 -18.60 -0.13
CA ASN A 2 -11.40 -18.13 -1.33
C ASN A 2 -10.52 -17.08 -2.00
N TYR A 3 -10.22 -17.22 -3.29
CA TYR A 3 -9.50 -16.22 -4.06
C TYR A 3 -10.19 -15.98 -5.40
N GLU A 4 -10.07 -14.75 -5.89
CA GLU A 4 -10.66 -14.31 -7.15
C GLU A 4 -9.61 -13.55 -7.96
N PHE A 5 -9.39 -13.98 -9.20
CA PHE A 5 -8.58 -13.23 -10.17
C PHE A 5 -9.48 -12.28 -10.95
N GLN A 6 -9.03 -11.04 -11.06
CA GLN A 6 -9.53 -10.04 -11.99
C GLN A 6 -8.42 -9.71 -12.99
N HIS A 7 -8.61 -8.70 -13.84
CA HIS A 7 -7.67 -8.37 -14.90
C HIS A 7 -6.34 -7.83 -14.36
N THR A 8 -6.38 -7.07 -13.27
CA THR A 8 -5.19 -6.41 -12.68
C THR A 8 -4.94 -6.75 -11.22
N LEU A 9 -5.89 -7.43 -10.56
CA LEU A 9 -5.76 -7.79 -9.15
C LEU A 9 -6.20 -9.22 -8.86
N MET A 10 -5.69 -9.75 -7.74
CA MET A 10 -6.15 -10.97 -7.09
C MET A 10 -6.64 -10.59 -5.69
N VAL A 11 -7.88 -10.94 -5.36
CA VAL A 11 -8.42 -10.80 -4.01
C VAL A 11 -8.31 -12.15 -3.31
N VAL A 12 -7.73 -12.17 -2.11
CA VAL A 12 -7.68 -13.33 -1.21
C VAL A 12 -8.59 -13.06 -0.02
N ASN A 13 -9.38 -14.07 0.33
CA ASN A 13 -10.42 -14.04 1.37
C ASN A 13 -11.47 -12.94 1.10
N ASN A 14 -12.07 -12.94 -0.10
CA ASN A 14 -13.05 -11.93 -0.50
C ASN A 14 -14.24 -11.84 0.48
N ASP A 15 -14.73 -12.96 1.02
CA ASP A 15 -15.81 -12.93 2.02
C ASP A 15 -15.42 -12.16 3.29
N LYS A 16 -14.15 -12.29 3.73
CA LYS A 16 -13.59 -11.54 4.87
C LYS A 16 -13.42 -10.07 4.53
N LEU A 17 -12.99 -9.76 3.29
CA LEU A 17 -12.95 -8.39 2.79
C LEU A 17 -14.35 -7.77 2.86
N GLN A 18 -15.36 -8.42 2.29
CA GLN A 18 -16.73 -7.91 2.28
C GLN A 18 -17.29 -7.69 3.69
N ALA A 19 -16.95 -8.56 4.64
CA ALA A 19 -17.39 -8.46 6.03
C ALA A 19 -16.76 -7.27 6.79
N CYS A 20 -15.55 -6.85 6.41
CA CYS A 20 -14.83 -5.81 7.14
C CYS A 20 -14.91 -4.41 6.49
N LEU A 21 -15.29 -4.33 5.20
CA LEU A 21 -15.45 -3.07 4.49
C LEU A 21 -16.48 -2.16 5.18
N GLY A 22 -16.09 -0.91 5.38
CA GLY A 22 -16.86 0.08 6.13
C GLY A 22 -16.25 0.39 7.50
N ASP A 23 -15.33 -0.42 8.00
CA ASP A 23 -14.62 -0.23 9.28
C ASP A 23 -13.16 -0.74 9.24
N GLU A 24 -12.62 -0.90 8.03
CA GLU A 24 -11.31 -1.51 7.78
C GLU A 24 -10.13 -0.54 7.97
N THR A 25 -8.96 -1.13 8.22
CA THR A 25 -7.67 -0.43 8.11
C THR A 25 -6.89 -0.90 6.89
N LEU A 26 -6.68 -0.05 5.89
CA LEU A 26 -5.88 -0.40 4.71
C LEU A 26 -4.38 -0.27 4.97
N VAL A 27 -3.62 -1.29 4.57
CA VAL A 27 -2.15 -1.28 4.56
C VAL A 27 -1.65 -1.39 3.13
N VAL A 28 -1.31 -0.24 2.52
CA VAL A 28 -0.74 -0.22 1.16
C VAL A 28 0.76 -0.44 1.24
N CYS A 29 1.22 -1.59 0.77
CA CYS A 29 2.60 -2.04 0.91
C CYS A 29 3.08 -2.83 -0.32
N GLY A 30 4.33 -3.29 -0.30
CA GLY A 30 4.94 -4.05 -1.39
C GLY A 30 6.41 -3.71 -1.53
N SER A 31 7.01 -4.02 -2.68
CA SER A 31 8.41 -3.66 -2.92
C SER A 31 8.63 -2.15 -2.88
N PRO A 32 9.81 -1.68 -2.39
CA PRO A 32 10.32 -0.37 -2.75
C PRO A 32 10.28 -0.21 -4.27
N ARG A 33 9.86 0.96 -4.77
CA ARG A 33 9.65 1.19 -6.21
C ARG A 33 8.59 0.28 -6.86
N GLY A 34 7.79 -0.44 -6.10
CA GLY A 34 6.68 -1.28 -6.58
C GLY A 34 5.44 -0.51 -7.03
N MET A 35 5.53 0.78 -7.33
CA MET A 35 4.40 1.63 -7.75
C MET A 35 3.26 1.78 -6.72
N THR A 36 3.51 1.50 -5.43
CA THR A 36 2.57 1.73 -4.31
C THR A 36 2.00 3.15 -4.22
N SER A 37 2.73 4.15 -4.73
CA SER A 37 2.23 5.53 -4.81
C SER A 37 1.07 5.71 -5.80
N LEU A 38 0.93 4.86 -6.82
CA LEU A 38 -0.21 4.91 -7.74
C LEU A 38 -1.49 4.50 -7.01
N VAL A 39 -1.43 3.42 -6.23
CA VAL A 39 -2.53 2.95 -5.40
C VAL A 39 -2.91 3.99 -4.36
N ALA A 40 -1.94 4.53 -3.62
CA ALA A 40 -2.19 5.58 -2.63
C ALA A 40 -2.77 6.86 -3.24
N TYR A 41 -2.31 7.24 -4.44
CA TYR A 41 -2.89 8.37 -5.18
C TYR A 41 -4.36 8.12 -5.51
N PHE A 42 -4.71 6.95 -6.05
CA PHE A 42 -6.10 6.60 -6.34
C PHE A 42 -6.98 6.60 -5.09
N LEU A 43 -6.52 5.97 -4.00
CA LEU A 43 -7.23 5.96 -2.72
C LEU A 43 -7.47 7.38 -2.20
N TYR A 44 -6.45 8.23 -2.28
CA TYR A 44 -6.54 9.62 -1.85
C TYR A 44 -7.58 10.42 -2.67
N GLU A 45 -7.53 10.32 -3.99
CA GLU A 45 -8.49 11.00 -4.88
C GLU A 45 -9.92 10.43 -4.74
N SER A 46 -10.04 9.17 -4.33
CA SER A 46 -11.33 8.51 -4.03
C SER A 46 -11.90 8.87 -2.66
N GLY A 47 -11.27 9.79 -1.92
CA GLY A 47 -11.74 10.25 -0.62
C GLY A 47 -11.29 9.37 0.56
N TYR A 48 -10.48 8.33 0.34
CA TYR A 48 -9.98 7.48 1.42
C TYR A 48 -8.99 8.26 2.30
N PHE A 49 -9.02 8.04 3.61
CA PHE A 49 -8.12 8.71 4.54
C PHE A 49 -6.82 7.93 4.69
N LEU A 50 -5.69 8.54 4.29
CA LEU A 50 -4.35 7.93 4.32
C LEU A 50 -3.40 8.56 5.36
N GLY A 51 -3.88 9.55 6.12
CA GLY A 51 -3.10 10.30 7.08
C GLY A 51 -3.19 11.82 6.91
N ASN A 52 -2.83 12.54 7.96
CA ASN A 52 -2.85 14.01 7.98
C ASN A 52 -1.60 14.61 7.33
N TYR A 53 -0.47 13.90 7.40
CA TYR A 53 0.80 14.35 6.85
C TYR A 53 1.29 13.34 5.82
N LEU A 54 1.17 13.70 4.54
CA LEU A 54 1.51 12.82 3.43
C LEU A 54 2.76 13.31 2.71
N GLY A 55 3.61 12.39 2.26
CA GLY A 55 4.71 12.76 1.38
C GLY A 55 4.20 13.29 0.03
N ALA A 56 4.64 14.47 -0.38
CA ALA A 56 4.14 15.20 -1.56
C ALA A 56 4.19 14.41 -2.89
N LYS A 57 5.09 13.43 -3.03
CA LYS A 57 5.27 12.65 -4.26
C LYS A 57 4.97 11.17 -4.11
N ASN A 58 4.82 10.67 -2.88
CA ASN A 58 4.77 9.23 -2.62
C ASN A 58 3.58 8.79 -1.76
N PHE A 59 2.85 9.75 -1.18
CA PHE A 59 1.68 9.56 -0.32
C PHE A 59 1.95 8.68 0.90
N GLU A 60 3.20 8.63 1.37
CA GLU A 60 3.53 7.94 2.63
C GLU A 60 3.04 8.75 3.81
N ASP A 61 2.36 8.06 4.75
CA ASP A 61 1.97 8.65 6.03
C ASP A 61 3.25 8.92 6.84
N GLN A 62 3.55 10.20 7.04
CA GLN A 62 4.77 10.67 7.70
C GLN A 62 4.76 10.40 9.21
N GLU A 63 3.59 10.18 9.82
CA GLU A 63 3.47 9.81 11.22
C GLU A 63 3.80 8.33 11.38
N PHE A 64 3.21 7.46 10.55
CA PHE A 64 3.55 6.04 10.55
C PHE A 64 4.99 5.76 10.09
N LEU A 65 5.53 6.52 9.13
CA LEU A 65 6.93 6.41 8.69
C LEU A 65 7.94 6.63 9.84
N LYS A 66 7.58 7.47 10.82
CA LYS A 66 8.45 7.74 11.98
C LYS A 66 8.50 6.57 12.94
N VAL A 67 7.39 5.84 13.11
CA VAL A 67 7.26 4.78 14.12
C VAL A 67 7.47 3.37 13.55
N ILE A 68 7.02 3.10 12.31
CA ILE A 68 7.24 1.81 11.63
C ILE A 68 8.55 1.91 10.85
N LYS A 69 9.64 1.43 11.44
CA LYS A 69 10.92 1.30 10.75
C LYS A 69 10.95 0.05 9.85
N PRO A 70 11.81 -0.01 8.81
CA PRO A 70 12.04 -1.26 8.10
C PRO A 70 12.43 -2.37 9.09
N ALA A 71 11.95 -3.60 8.88
CA ALA A 71 12.17 -4.73 9.79
C ALA A 71 13.65 -5.07 9.98
N GLU A 72 14.51 -4.64 9.05
CA GLU A 72 15.97 -4.83 9.10
C GLU A 72 16.65 -3.79 9.99
N VAL A 73 15.97 -2.67 10.29
CA VAL A 73 16.49 -1.56 11.10
C VAL A 73 16.06 -1.70 12.56
N SER A 74 14.86 -2.22 12.80
CA SER A 74 14.36 -2.48 14.15
C SER A 74 13.68 -3.84 14.22
N ALA A 75 14.13 -4.66 15.16
CA ALA A 75 13.52 -5.94 15.51
C ALA A 75 12.45 -5.79 16.61
N GLU A 76 12.23 -4.58 17.15
CA GLU A 76 11.21 -4.35 18.16
C GLU A 76 9.81 -4.56 17.56
N PRO A 77 8.97 -5.44 18.14
CA PRO A 77 7.62 -5.65 17.65
C PRO A 77 6.78 -4.37 17.74
N LEU A 78 5.93 -4.09 16.75
CA LEU A 78 5.15 -2.84 16.73
C LEU A 78 4.27 -2.68 17.97
N GLN A 79 3.76 -3.78 18.53
CA GLN A 79 2.94 -3.76 19.74
C GLN A 79 3.70 -3.29 21.00
N SER A 80 5.03 -3.25 21.03
CA SER A 80 5.77 -2.67 22.17
C SER A 80 6.00 -1.16 22.03
N LEU A 81 5.73 -0.59 20.86
CA LEU A 81 5.99 0.82 20.57
C LEU A 81 4.79 1.68 21.00
N GLN A 82 4.91 2.40 22.12
CA GLN A 82 3.85 3.28 22.63
C GLN A 82 3.37 4.31 21.60
N ALA A 83 4.29 4.88 20.82
CA ALA A 83 3.96 5.84 19.77
C ALA A 83 3.11 5.21 18.65
N TYR A 84 3.37 3.94 18.29
CA TYR A 84 2.56 3.20 17.33
C TYR A 84 1.16 2.93 17.87
N GLN A 85 1.07 2.42 19.10
CA GLN A 85 -0.21 2.14 19.75
C GLN A 85 -1.09 3.40 19.84
N TYR A 86 -0.50 4.53 20.24
CA TYR A 86 -1.18 5.81 20.29
C TYR A 86 -1.71 6.23 18.92
N LEU A 87 -0.90 6.14 17.86
CA LEU A 87 -1.33 6.47 16.50
C LEU A 87 -2.48 5.58 16.04
N VAL A 88 -2.40 4.26 16.22
CA VAL A 88 -3.48 3.34 15.86
C VAL A 88 -4.77 3.67 16.62
N LYS A 89 -4.70 3.87 17.93
CA LYS A 89 -5.86 4.23 18.75
C LYS A 89 -6.49 5.55 18.30
N SER A 90 -5.67 6.59 18.13
CA SER A 90 -6.13 7.92 17.69
C SER A 90 -6.80 7.85 16.31
N ARG A 91 -6.24 7.06 15.37
CA ARG A 91 -6.84 6.85 14.04
C ARG A 91 -8.17 6.11 14.12
N ASN A 92 -8.26 5.06 14.94
CA ASN A 92 -9.49 4.30 15.14
C ASN A 92 -10.62 5.15 15.74
N GLU A 93 -10.29 6.09 16.63
CA GLU A 93 -11.24 7.03 17.26
C GLU A 93 -11.71 8.10 16.27
N ALA A 94 -10.81 8.64 15.44
CA ALA A 94 -11.11 9.74 14.53
C ALA A 94 -11.74 9.28 13.19
N HIS A 95 -11.48 8.04 12.76
CA HIS A 95 -11.85 7.55 11.44
C HIS A 95 -12.42 6.13 11.50
N ARG A 96 -13.60 5.97 10.90
CA ARG A 96 -14.20 4.65 10.70
C ARG A 96 -13.45 3.83 9.64
N ARG A 97 -13.08 4.46 8.53
CA ARG A 97 -12.24 3.86 7.48
C ARG A 97 -10.97 4.67 7.37
N TRP A 98 -9.82 4.02 7.50
CA TRP A 98 -8.53 4.69 7.33
C TRP A 98 -7.48 3.72 6.85
N GLY A 99 -6.34 4.23 6.44
CA GLY A 99 -5.20 3.41 6.10
C GLY A 99 -3.94 4.24 6.04
N PHE A 100 -2.88 3.59 5.60
CA PHE A 100 -1.61 4.25 5.35
C PHE A 100 -0.88 3.52 4.24
N LYS A 101 -0.01 4.25 3.55
CA LYS A 101 0.92 3.67 2.60
C LYS A 101 2.33 3.72 3.19
N LEU A 102 2.96 2.56 3.26
CA LEU A 102 4.39 2.40 3.54
C LEU A 102 4.86 1.13 2.81
N PRO A 103 5.77 1.21 1.81
CA PRO A 103 6.23 0.02 1.09
C PRO A 103 6.74 -1.07 2.04
N HIS A 104 7.59 -0.69 3.00
CA HIS A 104 8.20 -1.60 3.97
C HIS A 104 7.24 -2.13 5.05
N ALA A 105 5.99 -1.67 5.12
CA ALA A 105 4.99 -2.29 6.00
C ALA A 105 4.72 -3.76 5.64
N ALA A 106 5.07 -4.18 4.42
CA ALA A 106 5.09 -5.60 4.04
C ALA A 106 5.96 -6.44 4.98
N GLY A 107 7.02 -5.88 5.57
CA GLY A 107 7.89 -6.54 6.56
C GLY A 107 7.25 -6.76 7.93
N HIS A 108 6.08 -6.15 8.18
CA HIS A 108 5.42 -6.12 9.50
C HIS A 108 4.04 -6.75 9.49
N VAL A 109 3.76 -7.60 8.50
CA VAL A 109 2.43 -8.19 8.28
C VAL A 109 1.86 -8.82 9.55
N GLU A 110 2.64 -9.61 10.27
CA GLU A 110 2.18 -10.30 11.49
C GLU A 110 1.82 -9.31 12.61
N SER A 111 2.72 -8.36 12.92
CA SER A 111 2.45 -7.34 13.93
C SER A 111 1.27 -6.45 13.55
N LEU A 112 1.16 -6.04 12.28
CA LEU A 112 0.05 -5.23 11.80
C LEU A 112 -1.28 -6.00 11.83
N ASN A 113 -1.26 -7.29 11.49
CA ASN A 113 -2.46 -8.13 11.49
C ASN A 113 -3.07 -8.29 12.89
N THR A 114 -2.24 -8.26 13.93
CA THR A 114 -2.68 -8.44 15.33
C THR A 114 -3.07 -7.14 16.04
N THR A 115 -2.63 -5.99 15.52
CA THR A 115 -2.77 -4.70 16.21
C THR A 115 -3.71 -3.72 15.51
N LEU A 116 -3.95 -3.88 14.20
CA LEU A 116 -4.89 -3.04 13.46
C LEU A 116 -6.31 -3.57 13.56
N ARG A 117 -7.29 -2.66 13.52
CA ARG A 117 -8.70 -3.01 13.38
C ARG A 117 -8.96 -3.46 11.95
N ASN A 118 -9.49 -4.66 11.78
CA ASN A 118 -9.97 -5.17 10.48
C ASN A 118 -8.96 -4.91 9.34
N PRO A 119 -7.71 -5.40 9.44
CA PRO A 119 -6.66 -5.07 8.49
C PRO A 119 -6.95 -5.66 7.12
N VAL A 120 -6.83 -4.84 6.09
CA VAL A 120 -6.86 -5.25 4.68
C VAL A 120 -5.54 -4.85 4.05
N PHE A 121 -4.77 -5.84 3.61
CA PHE A 121 -3.47 -5.58 3.00
C PHE A 121 -3.61 -5.40 1.50
N VAL A 122 -3.02 -4.33 0.96
CA VAL A 122 -2.97 -4.04 -0.47
C VAL A 122 -1.52 -4.11 -0.93
N PHE A 123 -1.14 -5.25 -1.53
CA PHE A 123 0.20 -5.52 -2.01
C PHE A 123 0.36 -5.12 -3.47
N CYS A 124 1.26 -4.19 -3.74
CA CYS A 124 1.70 -3.93 -5.11
C CYS A 124 2.78 -4.93 -5.49
N VAL A 125 2.47 -5.79 -6.46
CA VAL A 125 3.33 -6.84 -6.97
C VAL A 125 3.95 -6.36 -8.27
N ARG A 126 5.28 -6.32 -8.31
CA ARG A 126 6.03 -5.84 -9.47
C ARG A 126 7.15 -6.79 -9.80
N ASN A 127 7.40 -7.01 -11.09
CA ASN A 127 8.53 -7.76 -11.60
C ASN A 127 9.84 -7.33 -10.90
N PRO A 128 10.58 -8.24 -10.24
CA PRO A 128 11.77 -7.90 -9.47
C PRO A 128 12.89 -7.24 -10.29
N VAL A 129 13.07 -7.63 -11.56
CA VAL A 129 14.05 -6.99 -12.45
C VAL A 129 13.63 -5.56 -12.79
N ALA A 130 12.33 -5.33 -13.00
CA ALA A 130 11.81 -3.98 -13.20
C ALA A 130 11.96 -3.10 -11.94
N THR A 131 11.83 -3.70 -10.76
CA THR A 131 12.07 -3.05 -9.46
C THR A 131 13.55 -2.71 -9.28
N ALA A 132 14.46 -3.67 -9.46
CA ALA A 132 15.91 -3.48 -9.39
C ALA A 132 16.39 -2.36 -10.31
N ARG A 133 15.96 -2.38 -11.58
CA ARG A 133 16.24 -1.31 -12.55
C ARG A 133 15.66 0.05 -12.13
N SER A 134 14.54 0.05 -11.42
CA SER A 134 14.02 1.30 -10.86
C SER A 134 14.88 1.79 -9.71
N ILE A 135 15.39 0.93 -8.83
CA ILE A 135 16.24 1.33 -7.70
C ILE A 135 17.50 2.01 -8.24
N THR A 136 18.20 1.38 -9.19
CA THR A 136 19.42 1.95 -9.80
C THR A 136 19.21 3.28 -10.51
N LYS A 137 17.99 3.59 -10.97
CA LYS A 137 17.68 4.88 -11.59
C LYS A 137 17.57 6.02 -10.57
N TYR A 138 17.10 5.74 -9.36
CA TYR A 138 16.77 6.77 -8.37
C TYR A 138 17.74 6.80 -7.19
N GLU A 139 18.59 5.78 -7.06
CA GLU A 139 19.64 5.67 -6.05
C GLU A 139 20.99 5.49 -6.75
N ASN A 140 22.11 5.76 -6.06
CA ASN A 140 23.43 5.64 -6.67
C ASN A 140 23.71 4.17 -7.07
N PRO A 141 23.87 3.84 -8.37
CA PRO A 141 24.09 2.45 -8.81
C PRO A 141 25.33 1.80 -8.19
N GLN A 142 26.34 2.59 -7.85
CA GLN A 142 27.59 2.09 -7.27
C GLN A 142 27.42 1.55 -5.85
N ASN A 143 26.27 1.82 -5.20
CA ASN A 143 26.00 1.35 -3.85
C ASN A 143 25.45 -0.09 -3.82
N PHE A 144 25.15 -0.70 -4.96
CA PHE A 144 24.43 -1.98 -5.00
C PHE A 144 25.04 -2.98 -5.97
N SER A 145 25.30 -4.19 -5.48
CA SER A 145 25.53 -5.35 -6.35
C SER A 145 24.21 -5.85 -6.95
N ALA A 146 24.28 -6.57 -8.07
CA ALA A 146 23.10 -7.22 -8.66
C ALA A 146 22.38 -8.14 -7.66
N GLY A 147 23.14 -8.88 -6.85
CA GLY A 147 22.59 -9.71 -5.77
C GLY A 147 21.82 -8.89 -4.73
N LYS A 148 22.36 -7.74 -4.30
CA LYS A 148 21.67 -6.87 -3.33
C LYS A 148 20.39 -6.25 -3.90
N LEU A 149 20.41 -5.85 -5.17
CA LEU A 149 19.21 -5.33 -5.85
C LEU A 149 18.11 -6.38 -5.92
N MET A 150 18.46 -7.62 -6.28
CA MET A 150 17.50 -8.72 -6.33
C MET A 150 16.96 -9.06 -4.95
N GLU A 151 17.82 -9.11 -3.92
CA GLU A 151 17.41 -9.32 -2.52
C GLU A 151 16.37 -8.26 -2.09
N ILE A 152 16.63 -6.97 -2.34
CA ILE A 152 15.68 -5.89 -2.03
C ILE A 152 14.39 -6.06 -2.83
N ALA A 153 14.49 -6.40 -4.12
CA ALA A 153 13.35 -6.52 -5.01
C ALA A 153 12.45 -7.72 -4.69
N THR A 154 12.97 -8.80 -4.10
CA THR A 154 12.21 -10.03 -3.81
C THR A 154 11.80 -10.19 -2.35
N ARG A 155 12.39 -9.42 -1.43
CA ARG A 155 12.20 -9.59 0.03
C ARG A 155 10.73 -9.67 0.49
N HIS A 156 9.86 -8.89 -0.13
CA HIS A 156 8.44 -8.83 0.23
C HIS A 156 7.63 -10.09 -0.15
N PHE A 157 8.14 -10.98 -1.01
CA PHE A 157 7.38 -12.15 -1.48
C PHE A 157 7.08 -13.17 -0.38
N SER A 158 7.97 -13.38 0.59
CA SER A 158 7.66 -14.28 1.72
C SER A 158 6.43 -13.81 2.51
N ASN A 159 6.29 -12.49 2.65
CA ASN A 159 5.19 -11.89 3.39
C ASN A 159 3.90 -11.91 2.56
N MET A 160 4.01 -11.82 1.23
CA MET A 160 2.89 -12.09 0.33
C MET A 160 2.42 -13.54 0.43
N VAL A 161 3.33 -14.52 0.45
CA VAL A 161 2.99 -15.94 0.63
C VAL A 161 2.30 -16.15 1.98
N THR A 162 2.82 -15.54 3.05
CA THR A 162 2.19 -15.56 4.38
C THR A 162 0.74 -15.06 4.31
N MET A 163 0.51 -13.96 3.59
CA MET A 163 -0.82 -13.40 3.42
C MET A 163 -1.74 -14.25 2.56
N CYS A 164 -1.22 -14.88 1.51
CA CYS A 164 -1.95 -15.87 0.73
C CYS A 164 -2.32 -17.11 1.57
N GLN A 165 -1.56 -17.43 2.62
CA GLN A 165 -1.82 -18.56 3.52
C GLN A 165 -2.75 -18.20 4.69
N SER A 166 -2.98 -16.91 4.96
CA SER A 166 -3.90 -16.47 6.00
C SER A 166 -5.34 -16.86 5.66
N GLN A 167 -6.08 -17.36 6.65
CA GLN A 167 -7.50 -17.74 6.48
C GLN A 167 -8.46 -16.62 6.87
N ASP A 168 -8.01 -15.67 7.68
CA ASP A 168 -8.86 -14.64 8.28
C ASP A 168 -8.52 -13.22 7.83
N THR A 169 -7.34 -13.03 7.22
CA THR A 169 -6.93 -11.70 6.77
C THR A 169 -7.23 -11.52 5.29
N PRO A 170 -8.07 -10.54 4.92
CA PRO A 170 -8.25 -10.18 3.52
C PRO A 170 -7.00 -9.49 2.96
N SER A 171 -6.68 -9.82 1.71
CA SER A 171 -5.62 -9.14 0.98
C SER A 171 -5.94 -8.97 -0.51
N ILE A 172 -5.43 -7.88 -1.07
CA ILE A 172 -5.54 -7.55 -2.49
C ILE A 172 -4.11 -7.47 -3.04
N PHE A 173 -3.80 -8.33 -4.00
CA PHE A 173 -2.53 -8.31 -4.72
C PHE A 173 -2.76 -7.66 -6.08
N ILE A 174 -1.98 -6.64 -6.39
CA ILE A 174 -2.14 -5.84 -7.60
C ILE A 174 -0.94 -6.08 -8.51
N ASP A 175 -1.20 -6.62 -9.70
CA ASP A 175 -0.19 -6.82 -10.73
C ASP A 175 0.14 -5.48 -11.40
N MET A 176 1.28 -4.90 -11.05
CA MET A 176 1.68 -3.59 -11.54
C MET A 176 2.16 -3.60 -12.99
N GLU A 177 2.38 -4.77 -13.59
CA GLU A 177 2.59 -4.92 -15.03
C GLU A 177 1.25 -4.87 -15.77
N ALA A 178 0.22 -5.56 -15.27
CA ALA A 178 -1.14 -5.47 -15.80
C ALA A 178 -1.72 -4.05 -15.66
N VAL A 179 -1.51 -3.38 -14.52
CA VAL A 179 -1.96 -1.99 -14.30
C VAL A 179 -1.41 -1.02 -15.36
N LYS A 180 -0.16 -1.19 -15.81
CA LYS A 180 0.43 -0.33 -16.85
C LYS A 180 -0.28 -0.49 -18.19
N GLN A 181 -0.71 -1.71 -18.51
CA GLN A 181 -1.39 -2.03 -19.76
C GLN A 181 -2.88 -1.68 -19.69
N HIS A 182 -3.47 -1.78 -18.49
CA HIS A 182 -4.91 -1.65 -18.28
C HIS A 182 -5.26 -0.75 -17.08
N PRO A 183 -4.87 0.53 -17.10
CA PRO A 183 -5.06 1.45 -15.96
C PRO A 183 -6.55 1.66 -15.63
N GLY A 184 -7.44 1.63 -16.62
CA GLY A 184 -8.89 1.75 -16.40
C GLY A 184 -9.47 0.54 -15.67
N ALA A 185 -9.06 -0.67 -16.03
CA ALA A 185 -9.47 -1.89 -15.34
C ALA A 185 -9.03 -1.86 -13.88
N PHE A 186 -7.76 -1.52 -13.62
CA PHE A 186 -7.24 -1.32 -12.27
C PHE A 186 -8.09 -0.39 -11.40
N LEU A 187 -8.45 0.78 -11.92
CA LEU A 187 -9.25 1.72 -11.15
C LEU A 187 -10.65 1.18 -10.85
N GLN A 188 -11.31 0.54 -11.81
CA GLN A 188 -12.65 -0.02 -11.62
C GLN A 188 -12.64 -1.21 -10.67
N GLU A 189 -11.68 -2.11 -10.82
CA GLU A 189 -11.50 -3.32 -10.00
C GLU A 189 -11.20 -2.94 -8.55
N LEU A 190 -10.24 -2.03 -8.33
CA LEU A 190 -9.91 -1.59 -6.98
C LEU A 190 -11.04 -0.77 -6.33
N ALA A 191 -11.73 0.08 -7.11
CA ALA A 191 -12.91 0.80 -6.62
C ALA A 191 -14.00 -0.16 -6.15
N THR A 192 -14.26 -1.19 -6.96
CA THR A 192 -15.28 -2.20 -6.68
C THR A 192 -14.90 -3.05 -5.48
N ALA A 193 -13.68 -3.57 -5.44
CA ALA A 193 -13.18 -4.39 -4.34
C ALA A 193 -13.25 -3.65 -2.99
N LEU A 194 -12.99 -2.34 -2.96
CA LEU A 194 -12.97 -1.52 -1.75
C LEU A 194 -14.25 -0.72 -1.50
N LYS A 195 -15.31 -0.89 -2.31
CA LYS A 195 -16.54 -0.07 -2.24
C LYS A 195 -16.24 1.43 -2.18
N LEU A 196 -15.38 1.89 -3.09
CA LEU A 196 -15.04 3.30 -3.29
C LEU A 196 -15.89 3.89 -4.41
N PRO A 197 -15.98 5.23 -4.50
CA PRO A 197 -16.56 5.88 -5.67
C PRO A 197 -15.91 5.38 -6.97
N GLN A 198 -16.74 5.16 -7.99
CA GLN A 198 -16.22 4.73 -9.29
C GLN A 198 -15.34 5.84 -9.90
N PRO A 199 -14.23 5.47 -10.55
CA PRO A 199 -13.26 6.44 -11.07
C PRO A 199 -13.87 7.25 -12.22
N THR A 200 -13.55 8.54 -12.26
CA THR A 200 -13.88 9.38 -13.42
C THR A 200 -12.95 9.08 -14.61
N SER A 201 -13.40 9.37 -15.82
CA SER A 201 -12.57 9.30 -17.03
C SER A 201 -11.31 10.17 -16.93
N GLU A 202 -11.42 11.33 -16.28
CA GLU A 202 -10.31 12.27 -16.03
C GLU A 202 -9.25 11.66 -15.12
N LEU A 203 -9.65 10.96 -14.05
CA LEU A 203 -8.72 10.28 -13.16
C LEU A 203 -8.00 9.15 -13.90
N ALA A 204 -8.73 8.37 -14.71
CA ALA A 204 -8.15 7.33 -15.56
C ALA A 204 -7.12 7.89 -16.54
N GLN A 205 -7.44 8.99 -17.24
CA GLN A 205 -6.50 9.64 -18.14
C GLN A 205 -5.28 10.19 -17.41
N ARG A 206 -5.47 10.76 -16.21
CA ARG A 206 -4.39 11.34 -15.41
C ARG A 206 -3.39 10.29 -14.98
N ILE A 207 -3.84 9.13 -14.47
CA ILE A 207 -2.90 8.08 -14.02
C ILE A 207 -2.11 7.43 -15.18
N SER A 208 -2.63 7.50 -16.41
CA SER A 208 -1.91 7.07 -17.62
C SER A 208 -0.84 8.07 -18.07
N SER A 209 -0.84 9.30 -17.53
CA SER A 209 0.09 10.36 -17.89
C SER A 209 1.27 10.48 -16.92
N LYS A 210 2.39 11.01 -17.41
CA LYS A 210 3.51 11.36 -16.53
C LYS A 210 3.08 12.49 -15.59
N GLY A 211 3.49 12.41 -14.33
CA GLY A 211 3.24 13.48 -13.36
C GLY A 211 1.90 13.40 -12.64
N TYR A 212 1.18 12.27 -12.71
CA TYR A 212 -0.10 12.05 -12.01
C TYR A 212 -0.09 12.33 -10.49
N LYS A 213 1.10 12.48 -9.88
CA LYS A 213 1.30 12.55 -8.42
C LYS A 213 0.90 13.89 -7.80
N THR A 214 0.41 14.84 -8.59
CA THR A 214 -0.14 16.09 -8.08
C THR A 214 -1.61 15.85 -7.72
N ALA A 215 -1.88 15.74 -6.43
CA ALA A 215 -3.22 15.53 -5.89
C ALA A 215 -3.86 16.84 -5.43
N SER A 216 -5.18 16.86 -5.39
CA SER A 216 -5.96 18.01 -4.91
C SER A 216 -5.78 18.15 -3.39
N LEU A 217 -5.66 19.38 -2.87
CA LEU A 217 -5.62 19.58 -1.42
C LEU A 217 -6.96 19.18 -0.79
N ARG A 218 -6.92 18.42 0.31
CA ARG A 218 -8.10 18.03 1.10
C ARG A 218 -8.01 18.65 2.49
N PRO A 219 -9.15 19.07 3.09
CA PRO A 219 -9.17 19.55 4.47
C PRO A 219 -8.50 18.57 5.44
N GLY A 220 -7.66 19.08 6.34
CA GLY A 220 -6.94 18.26 7.32
C GLY A 220 -5.70 17.54 6.79
N VAL A 221 -5.41 17.59 5.48
CA VAL A 221 -4.23 16.97 4.89
C VAL A 221 -3.17 18.01 4.51
N THR A 222 -1.94 17.76 4.93
CA THR A 222 -0.75 18.56 4.59
C THR A 222 0.27 17.70 3.86
N PHE A 223 0.71 18.14 2.69
CA PHE A 223 1.81 17.50 1.98
C PHE A 223 3.17 17.97 2.52
N LYS A 224 4.05 17.03 2.87
CA LYS A 224 5.41 17.29 3.32
C LYS A 224 6.41 17.14 2.16
N PRO A 225 7.41 18.04 2.05
CA PRO A 225 8.55 17.84 1.16
C PRO A 225 9.26 16.51 1.47
N GLN A 226 9.81 15.89 0.42
CA GLN A 226 10.63 14.67 0.51
C GLN A 226 12.06 14.99 0.14
#